data_AF-A0A368P6F1-F1
#
_entry.id   AF-A0A368P6F1-F1
#
_cell.length_a   1.000
_cell.length_b   1.000
_cell.length_c   1.000
_cell.angle_alpha   90.00
_cell.angle_beta   90.00
_cell.angle_gamma   90.00
#
_symmetry.space_group_name_H-M   'P 1'
#
loop_
_entity.id
_entity.type
_entity.pdbx_description
1 polymer ?
#
loop_
_entity_poly.entity_id
_entity_poly.type
_entity_poly.pdbx_seq_one_letter_code
_entity_poly.pdbx_strand_id
1 'polypeptide(L)' 'MNRNDIIKQHQSKLNRKYKKLVEKAYNFRQTDHALSDISEYKAIKLLDKLNKLKYLSRETHKV' A
#
# COMPACT_ATOMS: atom_id res chain seq x y z
N MET A 1 14.87 17.96 6.02
CA MET A 1 14.32 16.60 5.86
C MET A 1 14.85 16.03 4.56
N ASN A 2 15.50 14.87 4.55
CA ASN A 2 16.09 14.30 3.33
C ASN A 2 14.97 13.75 2.43
N ARG A 3 15.12 13.82 1.10
CA ARG A 3 14.15 13.28 0.13
C ARG A 3 13.81 11.81 0.40
N ASN A 4 14.81 11.04 0.80
CA ASN A 4 14.66 9.64 1.18
C ASN A 4 13.77 9.45 2.43
N ASP A 5 13.81 10.38 3.39
CA ASP A 5 12.97 10.32 4.59
C ASP A 5 11.49 10.55 4.26
N ILE A 6 11.22 11.49 3.34
CA ILE A 6 9.86 11.77 2.84
C ILE A 6 9.29 10.54 2.13
N ILE A 7 10.08 9.89 1.28
CA ILE A 7 9.69 8.66 0.57
C ILE A 7 9.39 7.54 1.58
N LYS A 8 10.26 7.32 2.57
CA LYS A 8 10.05 6.31 3.63
C LYS A 8 8.79 6.60 4.45
N GLN A 9 8.56 7.84 4.83
CA GLN A 9 7.35 8.24 5.59
C GLN A 9 6.09 7.98 4.76
N HIS A 10 6.11 8.31 3.47
CA HIS A 10 4.99 8.06 2.57
C HIS A 10 4.74 6.55 2.37
N GLN A 11 5.80 5.77 2.14
CA GLN A 11 5.72 4.30 2.07
C GLN A 11 5.11 3.71 3.35
N SER A 12 5.54 4.15 4.53
CA SER A 12 4.98 3.68 5.81
C SER A 12 3.48 3.97 5.92
N LYS A 13 3.05 5.19 5.55
CA LYS A 13 1.64 5.57 5.56
C LYS A 13 0.81 4.71 4.59
N LEU A 14 1.31 4.48 3.38
CA LEU A 14 0.64 3.64 2.38
C LEU A 14 0.59 2.18 2.82
N ASN A 15 1.68 1.64 3.38
CA ASN A 15 1.75 0.26 3.87
C ASN A 15 0.75 0.02 5.01
N ARG A 16 0.63 0.96 5.95
CA ARG A 16 -0.38 0.89 7.01
C ARG A 16 -1.80 0.84 6.45
N LYS A 17 -2.09 1.66 5.43
CA LYS A 17 -3.41 1.68 4.77
C LYS A 17 -3.68 0.41 3.98
N TYR A 18 -2.66 -0.12 3.29
CA TYR A 18 -2.71 -1.39 2.58
C TYR A 18 -3.10 -2.54 3.52
N LYS A 19 -2.37 -2.70 4.64
CA LYS A 19 -2.67 -3.75 5.64
C LYS A 19 -4.10 -3.67 6.16
N LYS A 20 -4.58 -2.46 6.48
CA LYS A 20 -5.97 -2.26 6.92
C LYS A 20 -7.01 -2.64 5.86
N LEU A 21 -6.72 -2.45 4.57
CA LEU A 21 -7.63 -2.83 3.50
C LEU A 21 -7.64 -4.35 3.29
N VAL A 22 -6.49 -5.01 3.39
CA VAL A 22 -6.40 -6.48 3.34
C VAL A 22 -7.17 -7.11 4.50
N GLU A 23 -6.99 -6.58 5.71
CA GLU A 23 -7.74 -7.02 6.90
C GLU A 23 -9.25 -6.85 6.71
N LYS A 24 -9.69 -5.69 6.20
CA LYS A 24 -11.12 -5.47 5.89
C LYS A 24 -11.64 -6.42 4.82
N ALA A 25 -10.90 -6.64 3.74
CA ALA A 25 -11.30 -7.58 2.69
C ALA A 25 -11.51 -8.97 3.28
N TYR A 26 -10.58 -9.42 4.13
CA TYR A 26 -10.67 -10.70 4.83
C TYR A 26 -11.89 -10.77 5.76
N ASN A 27 -12.10 -9.75 6.59
CA ASN A 27 -13.21 -9.71 7.54
C ASN A 27 -14.58 -9.70 6.85
N PHE A 28 -14.70 -9.02 5.71
CA PHE A 28 -15.94 -8.95 4.94
C PHE A 28 -16.16 -10.16 4.03
N ARG A 29 -15.18 -11.05 3.86
CA ARG A 29 -15.21 -12.13 2.87
C ARG A 29 -16.42 -13.06 2.96
N GLN A 30 -17.00 -13.22 4.14
CA GLN A 30 -18.17 -14.10 4.36
C GLN A 30 -19.43 -13.34 4.77
N THR A 31 -19.32 -12.04 5.04
CA THR A 31 -20.41 -11.21 5.58
C THR A 31 -20.94 -10.21 4.57
N ASP A 32 -20.05 -9.63 3.77
CA ASP A 32 -20.39 -8.68 2.71
C ASP A 32 -19.36 -8.78 1.58
N HIS A 33 -19.68 -9.59 0.57
CA HIS A 33 -18.80 -9.81 -0.57
C HIS A 33 -18.50 -8.52 -1.34
N ALA A 34 -19.45 -7.61 -1.48
CA ALA A 34 -19.25 -6.37 -2.20
C ALA A 34 -18.22 -5.47 -1.48
N LEU A 35 -18.31 -5.34 -0.16
CA LEU A 35 -17.33 -4.61 0.64
C LEU A 35 -15.96 -5.30 0.65
N SER A 36 -15.94 -6.64 0.60
CA SER A 36 -14.72 -7.43 0.49
C SER A 36 -13.98 -7.10 -0.82
N ASP A 37 -14.65 -7.22 -1.96
CA ASP A 37 -14.10 -6.96 -3.30
C ASP A 37 -13.62 -5.51 -3.44
N ILE A 38 -14.41 -4.55 -2.95
CA ILE A 38 -14.03 -3.13 -2.97
C ILE A 38 -12.75 -2.89 -2.14
N SER A 39 -12.64 -3.56 -0.99
CA SER A 39 -11.48 -3.42 -0.11
C SER A 39 -10.24 -4.06 -0.73
N GLU A 40 -10.38 -5.24 -1.35
CA GLU A 40 -9.32 -5.95 -2.07
C GLU A 40 -8.81 -5.14 -3.26
N TYR A 41 -9.71 -4.62 -4.10
CA TYR A 41 -9.34 -3.76 -5.23
C TYR A 41 -8.53 -2.54 -4.78
N LYS A 42 -8.95 -1.88 -3.70
CA LYS A 42 -8.22 -0.74 -3.11
C LYS A 42 -6.86 -1.16 -2.57
N ALA A 43 -6.75 -2.35 -1.97
CA ALA A 43 -5.47 -2.89 -1.49
C ALA A 43 -4.50 -3.14 -2.65
N ILE A 44 -4.95 -3.76 -3.74
CA ILE A 44 -4.15 -4.01 -4.95
C ILE A 44 -3.62 -2.69 -5.53
N LYS A 45 -4.46 -1.66 -5.64
CA LYS A 45 -4.03 -0.33 -6.10
C LYS A 45 -2.97 0.30 -5.20
N LEU A 46 -3.03 0.09 -3.88
CA LEU A 46 -2.00 0.58 -2.96
C LEU A 46 -0.71 -0.21 -3.07
N LEU A 47 -0.79 -1.52 -3.29
CA LEU A 47 0.37 -2.37 -3.50
C LEU A 47 1.16 -1.93 -4.74
N ASP A 48 0.48 -1.64 -5.85
CA ASP A 48 1.11 -1.08 -7.06
C ASP A 48 1.85 0.23 -6.77
N LYS A 49 1.23 1.16 -6.03
CA LYS A 49 1.89 2.41 -5.61
C LYS A 49 3.12 2.16 -4.74
N LEU A 50 3.05 1.22 -3.80
CA LEU A 50 4.19 0.83 -2.96
C LEU A 50 5.33 0.26 -3.80
N ASN A 51 5.02 -0.59 -4.80
CA ASN A 51 6.02 -1.15 -5.71
C ASN A 51 6.71 -0.07 -6.54
N LYS A 52 5.96 0.92 -7.06
CA LYS A 52 6.51 2.08 -7.77
C LYS A 52 7.44 2.90 -6.88
N LEU A 53 7.05 3.17 -5.63
CA LEU A 53 7.91 3.89 -4.68
C LEU A 53 9.17 3.09 -4.32
N LYS A 54 9.05 1.76 -4.18
CA LYS A 54 10.19 0.88 -3.93
C LYS A 54 11.18 0.93 -5.09
N TYR A 55 10.67 0.88 -6.33
CA TYR A 55 11.49 1.03 -7.54
C TYR A 55 12.24 2.37 -7.56
N LEU A 56 11.53 3.48 -7.35
CA LEU A 56 12.14 4.82 -7.31
C LEU A 56 13.22 4.95 -6.23
N SER A 57 12.98 4.39 -5.04
CA SER A 57 13.97 4.42 -3.95
C SER A 57 15.22 3.58 -4.22
N ARG A 58 15.15 2.61 -5.14
CA ARG A 58 16.29 1.79 -5.54
C ARG A 58 17.21 2.53 -6.50
N GLU A 59 16.66 3.34 -7.41
CA GLU A 59 17.45 4.17 -8.32
C GLU A 59 18.22 5.27 -7.57
N THR A 60 17.65 5.82 -6.49
CA THR A 60 18.34 6.85 -5.70
C THR A 60 19.56 6.34 -4.91
N HIS A 61 19.76 5.03 -4.80
CA HIS A 61 20.92 4.41 -4.14
C HIS A 61 22.03 3.97 -5.12
N LYS A 62 21.87 4.22 -6.43
CA LYS A 62 22.87 3.87 -7.46
C LYS A 62 23.88 4.99 -7.75
N VAL A 63 24.05 5.96 -6.85
CA VAL A 63 25.04 7.04 -6.98
C VAL A 63 26.23 6.74 -6.08
#